data_AF-A0A8S3RRV2-F1
#
_entry.id   AF-A0A8S3RRV2-F1
#
_cell.length_a   1.000
_cell.length_b   1.000
_cell.length_c   1.000
_cell.angle_alpha   90.00
_cell.angle_beta   90.00
_cell.angle_gamma   90.00
#
_symmetry.space_group_name_H-M   'P 1'
#
loop_
_entity.id
_entity.type
_entity.pdbx_description
1 polymer ?
#
loop_
_entity_poly.entity_id
_entity_poly.type
_entity_poly.pdbx_seq_one_letter_code
_entity_poly.pdbx_strand_id
1 'polypeptide(L)'
;MDTCASMEIKDMYMDKSETDVFIPLKQRICFFNSNDLLTKRGQHAHMLKIILLAIIPVFILLIQSSIYISNDSKVVSQQKSVKDNISFSVEIGLLVHYLQLERGATALYISSGGSNLVLTSLESNRLKTDIALDSLTKWISVTCPSHFLTLKAYRVRLQDFRKKLKPTNTTIKAAVEFYSNDNDVMIDWVGLTVKDSESETTWQELTAYHMLLLSKEQAGIERAVGSTFFARGSFSVEELLWYTERKILGATYLERSMQYSTFVRTIIDERYTNTHLLTELVIMREKIIANSSSLASVTAGILWFNNMTQYINILKDIQDGLAQEIISSLADHITSLQKSLIFNVIEIIGVMIMSPFIIYLVYRLTKKLQSFATSLKHKTADLEIERKRSEQLLYQMLPIEIAKRMMKNLSIHPEHYDSVTIYFSDIVGFTTICSMSSPMEVIHMLNILYIMIDDRLELFDVYKVETIGKINQSGYLESKYR
;
A
#
# COMPACT_ATOMS: atom_id res chain seq x y z
N MET A 1 -26.04 66.13 -17.71
CA MET A 1 -25.51 66.98 -16.64
C MET A 1 -24.34 66.23 -16.02
N ASP A 2 -23.15 66.66 -16.39
CA ASP A 2 -21.92 66.80 -15.57
C ASP A 2 -21.32 65.55 -14.90
N THR A 3 -20.23 65.00 -15.47
CA THR A 3 -18.79 65.20 -15.12
C THR A 3 -18.38 64.52 -13.80
N CYS A 4 -17.51 63.51 -13.79
CA CYS A 4 -16.05 63.49 -14.00
C CYS A 4 -15.21 63.99 -12.80
N ALA A 5 -14.31 63.11 -12.34
CA ALA A 5 -12.95 63.35 -11.83
C ALA A 5 -12.67 63.79 -10.37
N SER A 6 -11.88 62.93 -9.71
CA SER A 6 -10.64 63.17 -8.93
C SER A 6 -10.58 64.20 -7.80
N MET A 7 -10.05 63.76 -6.65
CA MET A 7 -9.33 64.63 -5.71
C MET A 7 -8.09 63.91 -5.16
N GLU A 8 -6.92 64.37 -5.61
CA GLU A 8 -5.63 64.31 -4.91
C GLU A 8 -5.61 65.36 -3.79
N ILE A 9 -4.96 65.08 -2.66
CA ILE A 9 -4.29 66.12 -1.84
C ILE A 9 -2.93 65.56 -1.38
N LYS A 10 -1.89 66.33 -1.68
CA LYS A 10 -0.47 66.18 -1.35
C LYS A 10 -0.11 66.92 -0.06
N ASP A 11 0.82 66.33 0.69
CA ASP A 11 1.96 66.88 1.46
C ASP A 11 1.82 68.20 2.28
N MET A 12 2.32 68.18 3.53
CA MET A 12 3.68 68.70 3.88
C MET A 12 3.78 69.33 5.30
N TYR A 13 5.00 69.24 5.88
CA TYR A 13 5.62 69.94 7.03
C TYR A 13 5.47 69.31 8.43
N MET A 14 6.52 68.67 9.02
CA MET A 14 7.78 69.18 9.64
C MET A 14 7.61 69.62 11.11
N ASP A 15 8.21 68.89 12.05
CA ASP A 15 9.43 69.27 12.80
C ASP A 15 9.51 68.71 14.24
N LYS A 16 10.75 68.32 14.57
CA LYS A 16 11.54 68.08 15.81
C LYS A 16 10.97 68.00 17.25
N SER A 17 11.81 67.27 18.00
CA SER A 17 12.24 67.43 19.42
C SER A 17 11.42 66.69 20.47
N GLU A 18 12.03 65.65 21.08
CA GLU A 18 12.58 65.66 22.45
C GLU A 18 11.46 65.61 23.49
N THR A 19 11.31 64.63 24.39
CA THR A 19 12.29 64.06 25.31
C THR A 19 11.59 62.98 26.15
N ASP A 20 12.40 62.13 26.77
CA ASP A 20 12.17 61.53 28.09
C ASP A 20 11.56 60.11 28.26
N VAL A 21 12.39 59.33 28.96
CA VAL A 21 12.14 58.17 29.83
C VAL A 21 12.11 56.78 29.18
N PHE A 22 13.31 56.22 29.10
CA PHE A 22 13.61 54.78 29.25
C PHE A 22 12.75 54.11 30.35
N ILE A 23 12.11 53.00 30.02
CA ILE A 23 12.19 51.66 30.65
C ILE A 23 11.20 50.74 29.91
N PRO A 24 11.64 49.70 29.16
CA PRO A 24 10.77 48.56 28.91
C PRO A 24 11.02 47.52 30.01
N LEU A 25 9.98 47.25 30.79
CA LEU A 25 9.85 46.04 31.60
C LEU A 25 10.06 44.82 30.70
N LYS A 26 11.26 44.24 30.75
CA LYS A 26 11.52 42.93 30.18
C LYS A 26 12.27 42.08 31.18
N GLN A 27 11.56 41.63 32.22
CA GLN A 27 12.03 40.51 33.03
C GLN A 27 10.89 39.61 33.49
N ARG A 28 11.21 38.31 33.43
CA ARG A 28 10.46 37.14 33.90
C ARG A 28 9.42 36.60 32.94
N ILE A 29 9.93 35.91 31.92
CA ILE A 29 9.75 34.45 31.75
C ILE A 29 10.98 33.99 30.94
N CYS A 30 12.00 33.46 31.62
CA CYS A 30 13.08 32.72 30.97
C CYS A 30 12.55 31.33 30.58
N PHE A 31 11.75 31.27 29.51
CA PHE A 31 11.64 30.01 28.78
C PHE A 31 12.91 29.86 27.94
N PHE A 32 13.62 28.77 28.22
CA PHE A 32 14.77 28.23 27.48
C PHE A 32 14.86 28.72 26.04
N ASN A 33 15.85 29.58 25.76
CA ASN A 33 16.14 30.00 24.40
C ASN A 33 16.87 28.85 23.67
N SER A 34 16.11 27.84 23.25
CA SER A 34 16.62 26.65 22.53
C SER A 34 17.12 26.94 21.11
N ASN A 35 17.16 28.21 20.72
CA ASN A 35 17.43 28.67 19.37
C ASN A 35 18.85 29.19 19.18
N ASP A 36 19.68 29.22 20.24
CA ASP A 36 21.06 29.64 20.13
C ASP A 36 21.95 28.48 19.61
N LEU A 37 22.10 28.42 18.28
CA LEU A 37 22.94 27.47 17.53
C LEU A 37 24.42 27.48 17.95
N LEU A 38 24.84 28.46 18.75
CA LEU A 38 26.23 28.66 19.16
C LEU A 38 26.58 28.00 20.50
N THR A 39 25.59 27.57 21.30
CA THR A 39 25.85 26.86 22.57
C THR A 39 25.83 25.34 22.37
N LYS A 40 26.72 24.60 23.06
CA LYS A 40 26.78 23.12 22.99
C LYS A 40 25.41 22.48 23.29
N ARG A 41 24.65 22.98 24.27
CA ARG A 41 23.31 22.46 24.60
C ARG A 41 22.28 22.77 23.51
N GLY A 42 22.30 23.97 22.93
CA GLY A 42 21.43 24.33 21.79
C GLY A 42 21.68 23.47 20.57
N GLN A 43 22.94 23.15 20.28
CA GLN A 43 23.34 22.26 19.19
C GLN A 43 22.81 20.83 19.37
N HIS A 44 22.91 20.26 20.58
CA HIS A 44 22.36 18.92 20.86
C HIS A 44 20.84 18.90 20.78
N ALA A 45 20.15 19.94 21.28
CA ALA A 45 18.69 20.03 21.20
C ALA A 45 18.19 20.18 19.75
N HIS A 46 18.90 20.96 18.92
CA HIS A 46 18.60 21.11 17.49
C HIS A 46 18.85 19.81 16.72
N MET A 47 19.96 19.12 17.00
CA MET A 47 20.26 17.80 16.45
C MET A 47 19.18 16.76 16.79
N LEU A 48 18.73 16.72 18.05
CA LEU A 48 17.69 15.81 18.50
C LEU A 48 16.36 16.06 17.77
N LYS A 49 15.96 17.33 17.60
CA LYS A 49 14.74 17.71 16.86
C LYS A 49 14.79 17.25 15.40
N ILE A 50 15.91 17.40 14.72
CA ILE A 50 16.06 16.97 13.33
C ILE A 50 16.02 15.44 13.20
N ILE A 51 16.67 14.72 14.13
CA ILE A 51 16.64 13.25 14.15
C ILE A 51 15.21 12.75 14.40
N LEU A 52 14.48 13.35 15.34
CA LEU A 52 13.07 13.04 15.60
C LEU A 52 12.19 13.27 14.37
N LEU A 53 12.39 14.38 13.65
CA LEU A 53 11.65 14.69 12.41
C LEU A 53 11.86 13.61 11.33
N ALA A 54 13.06 13.02 11.25
CA ALA A 54 13.39 11.97 10.28
C ALA A 54 12.88 10.58 10.71
N ILE A 55 12.84 10.27 12.01
CA ILE A 55 12.43 8.97 12.54
C ILE A 55 10.91 8.77 12.49
N ILE A 56 10.11 9.83 12.70
CA ILE A 56 8.64 9.71 12.76
C ILE A 56 8.04 9.13 11.46
N PRO A 57 8.34 9.64 10.25
CA PRO A 57 7.82 9.08 9.01
C PRO A 57 8.28 7.64 8.76
N VAL A 58 9.53 7.33 9.11
CA VAL A 58 10.08 5.95 9.03
C VAL A 58 9.29 5.01 9.92
N PHE A 59 8.99 5.42 11.16
CA PHE A 59 8.22 4.62 12.10
C PHE A 59 6.77 4.40 11.63
N ILE A 60 6.14 5.42 11.04
CA ILE A 60 4.80 5.31 10.43
C ILE A 60 4.81 4.30 9.28
N LEU A 61 5.79 4.39 8.37
CA LEU A 61 5.93 3.44 7.26
C LEU A 61 6.13 2.01 7.76
N LEU A 62 6.98 1.80 8.78
CA LEU A 62 7.19 0.47 9.36
C LEU A 62 5.92 -0.12 9.97
N ILE A 63 5.12 0.69 10.68
CA ILE A 63 3.83 0.24 11.22
C ILE A 63 2.88 -0.13 10.09
N GLN A 64 2.76 0.73 9.07
CA GLN A 64 1.87 0.50 7.94
C GLN A 64 2.26 -0.78 7.17
N SER A 65 3.54 -0.96 6.83
CA SER A 65 4.03 -2.18 6.17
C SER A 65 3.81 -3.42 7.03
N SER A 66 3.96 -3.32 8.37
CA SER A 66 3.65 -4.42 9.28
C SER A 66 2.16 -4.79 9.28
N ILE A 67 1.26 -3.81 9.20
CA ILE A 67 -0.18 -4.05 9.09
C ILE A 67 -0.50 -4.75 7.77
N TYR A 68 0.05 -4.29 6.64
CA TYR A 68 -0.14 -4.93 5.34
C TYR A 68 0.37 -6.37 5.33
N ILE A 69 1.59 -6.62 5.83
CA ILE A 69 2.13 -7.98 5.91
C ILE A 69 1.22 -8.89 6.76
N SER A 70 0.72 -8.41 7.90
CA SER A 70 -0.18 -9.19 8.73
C SER A 70 -1.49 -9.51 8.02
N ASN A 71 -2.12 -8.54 7.37
CA ASN A 71 -3.37 -8.73 6.63
C ASN A 71 -3.18 -9.65 5.43
N ASP A 72 -2.20 -9.38 4.58
CA ASP A 72 -1.93 -10.17 3.36
C ASP A 72 -1.56 -11.61 3.72
N SER A 73 -0.80 -11.83 4.81
CA SER A 73 -0.47 -13.20 5.27
C SER A 73 -1.71 -14.00 5.70
N LYS A 74 -2.69 -13.36 6.35
CA LYS A 74 -3.97 -13.97 6.70
C LYS A 74 -4.77 -14.31 5.46
N VAL A 75 -4.89 -13.36 4.52
CA VAL A 75 -5.62 -13.56 3.26
C VAL A 75 -4.98 -14.70 2.44
N VAL A 76 -3.66 -14.77 2.36
CA VAL A 76 -2.95 -15.89 1.69
C VAL A 76 -3.27 -17.23 2.37
N SER A 77 -3.26 -17.28 3.70
CA SER A 77 -3.59 -18.51 4.43
C SER A 77 -5.03 -18.95 4.20
N GLN A 78 -5.98 -18.01 4.19
CA GLN A 78 -7.39 -18.27 3.89
C GLN A 78 -7.56 -18.77 2.45
N GLN A 79 -7.03 -18.06 1.45
CA GLN A 79 -7.14 -18.45 0.05
C GLN A 79 -6.50 -19.81 -0.25
N LYS A 80 -5.39 -20.15 0.44
CA LYS A 80 -4.79 -21.49 0.33
C LYS A 80 -5.72 -22.57 0.87
N SER A 81 -6.35 -22.36 2.02
CA SER A 81 -7.35 -23.29 2.56
C SER A 81 -8.53 -23.46 1.61
N VAL A 82 -9.02 -22.37 0.99
CA VAL A 82 -10.09 -22.42 -0.01
C VAL A 82 -9.66 -23.26 -1.21
N LYS A 83 -8.47 -22.99 -1.76
CA LYS A 83 -7.91 -23.77 -2.88
C LYS A 83 -7.80 -25.27 -2.56
N ASP A 84 -7.30 -25.62 -1.38
CA ASP A 84 -7.16 -27.02 -0.95
C ASP A 84 -8.52 -27.71 -0.78
N ASN A 85 -9.54 -26.98 -0.33
CA ASN A 85 -10.89 -27.52 -0.21
C ASN A 85 -11.58 -27.66 -1.57
N ILE A 86 -11.38 -26.72 -2.50
CA ILE A 86 -11.90 -26.84 -3.87
C ILE A 86 -11.22 -27.99 -4.63
N SER A 87 -9.91 -28.13 -4.49
CA SER A 87 -9.20 -29.30 -5.05
C SER A 87 -9.79 -30.61 -4.54
N PHE A 88 -10.11 -30.69 -3.25
CA PHE A 88 -10.74 -31.89 -2.68
C PHE A 88 -12.21 -32.05 -3.13
N SER A 89 -12.93 -30.96 -3.36
CA SER A 89 -14.30 -31.02 -3.90
C SER A 89 -14.37 -31.69 -5.27
N VAL A 90 -13.31 -31.62 -6.08
CA VAL A 90 -13.21 -32.36 -7.35
C VAL A 90 -13.14 -33.86 -7.13
N GLU A 91 -12.35 -34.33 -6.15
CA GLU A 91 -12.29 -35.75 -5.76
C GLU A 91 -13.66 -36.24 -5.27
N ILE A 92 -14.33 -35.46 -4.41
CA ILE A 92 -15.69 -35.76 -3.94
C ILE A 92 -16.70 -35.77 -5.09
N GLY A 93 -16.59 -34.82 -6.02
CA GLY A 93 -17.43 -34.74 -7.22
C GLY A 93 -17.31 -35.98 -8.12
N LEU A 94 -16.14 -36.61 -8.16
CA LEU A 94 -15.92 -37.88 -8.85
C LEU A 94 -16.58 -39.05 -8.11
N LEU A 95 -16.46 -39.12 -6.78
CA LEU A 95 -17.15 -40.12 -5.98
C LEU A 95 -18.68 -40.03 -6.13
N VAL A 96 -19.22 -38.82 -5.99
CA VAL A 96 -20.67 -38.55 -6.18
C VAL A 96 -21.12 -39.00 -7.56
N HIS A 97 -20.33 -38.74 -8.61
CA HIS A 97 -20.65 -39.19 -9.97
C HIS A 97 -20.81 -40.71 -10.07
N TYR A 98 -19.90 -41.49 -9.47
CA TYR A 98 -20.00 -42.95 -9.51
C TYR A 98 -21.11 -43.48 -8.61
N LEU A 99 -21.37 -42.86 -7.46
CA LEU A 99 -22.54 -43.18 -6.64
C LEU A 99 -23.86 -42.92 -7.38
N GLN A 100 -23.95 -41.84 -8.18
CA GLN A 100 -25.11 -41.57 -9.03
C GLN A 100 -25.30 -42.63 -10.11
N LEU A 101 -24.21 -43.14 -10.71
CA LEU A 101 -24.25 -44.24 -11.68
C LEU A 101 -24.73 -45.54 -11.02
N GLU A 102 -24.16 -45.88 -9.86
CA GLU A 102 -24.56 -47.05 -9.08
C GLU A 102 -26.03 -46.97 -8.64
N ARG A 103 -26.49 -45.79 -8.19
CA ARG A 103 -27.89 -45.52 -7.85
C ARG A 103 -28.82 -45.79 -9.03
N GLY A 104 -28.52 -45.21 -10.19
CA GLY A 104 -29.35 -45.37 -11.38
C GLY A 104 -29.38 -46.81 -11.89
N ALA A 105 -28.24 -47.50 -11.88
CA ALA A 105 -28.16 -48.92 -12.24
C ALA A 105 -28.92 -49.79 -11.23
N THR A 106 -28.88 -49.45 -9.93
CA THR A 106 -29.65 -50.14 -8.89
C THR A 106 -31.15 -49.98 -9.11
N ALA A 107 -31.61 -48.76 -9.39
CA ALA A 107 -33.02 -48.49 -9.68
C ALA A 107 -33.50 -49.24 -10.93
N LEU A 108 -32.69 -49.27 -12.00
CA LEU A 108 -32.98 -50.03 -13.22
C LEU A 108 -32.97 -51.55 -12.98
N TYR A 109 -32.09 -52.06 -12.11
CA TYR A 109 -32.04 -53.46 -11.75
C TYR A 109 -33.29 -53.90 -10.98
N ILE A 110 -33.76 -53.07 -10.03
CA ILE A 110 -35.01 -53.32 -9.30
C ILE A 110 -36.21 -53.24 -10.26
N SER A 111 -36.30 -52.19 -11.08
CA SER A 111 -37.45 -51.96 -11.96
C SER A 111 -37.58 -52.98 -13.08
N SER A 112 -36.47 -53.56 -13.53
CA SER A 112 -36.44 -54.67 -14.50
C SER A 112 -36.72 -56.05 -13.90
N GLY A 113 -37.04 -56.13 -12.59
CA GLY A 113 -37.30 -57.40 -11.91
C GLY A 113 -36.04 -58.25 -11.71
N GLY A 114 -34.85 -57.65 -11.71
CA GLY A 114 -33.58 -58.35 -11.53
C GLY A 114 -32.96 -58.88 -12.83
N SER A 115 -33.19 -58.21 -13.97
CA SER A 115 -32.68 -58.65 -15.27
C SER A 115 -31.15 -58.79 -15.29
N ASN A 116 -30.66 -59.93 -15.80
CA ASN A 116 -29.23 -60.20 -15.98
C ASN A 116 -28.55 -59.18 -16.92
N LEU A 117 -29.29 -58.60 -17.88
CA LEU A 117 -28.77 -57.56 -18.77
C LEU A 117 -28.33 -56.30 -18.00
N VAL A 118 -28.99 -56.00 -16.88
CA VAL A 118 -28.71 -54.83 -16.04
C VAL A 118 -27.71 -55.18 -14.95
N LEU A 119 -27.72 -56.42 -14.45
CA LEU A 119 -26.84 -56.87 -13.36
C LEU A 119 -25.35 -56.63 -13.69
N THR A 120 -24.90 -56.97 -14.89
CA THR A 120 -23.50 -56.76 -15.30
C THR A 120 -23.11 -55.28 -15.27
N SER A 121 -24.00 -54.39 -15.71
CA SER A 121 -23.79 -52.94 -15.66
C SER A 121 -23.75 -52.42 -14.22
N LEU A 122 -24.63 -52.94 -13.35
CA LEU A 122 -24.64 -52.61 -11.93
C LEU A 122 -23.33 -53.00 -11.24
N GLU A 123 -22.85 -54.23 -11.44
CA GLU A 123 -21.57 -54.68 -10.85
C GLU A 123 -20.38 -53.87 -11.37
N SER A 124 -20.37 -53.51 -12.65
CA SER A 124 -19.36 -52.60 -13.20
C SER A 124 -19.37 -51.23 -12.52
N ASN A 125 -20.55 -50.66 -12.28
CA ASN A 125 -20.67 -49.37 -11.61
C ASN A 125 -20.29 -49.44 -10.12
N ARG A 126 -20.59 -50.55 -9.42
CA ARG A 126 -20.14 -50.79 -8.05
C ARG A 126 -18.62 -50.79 -7.94
N LEU A 127 -17.94 -51.46 -8.87
CA LEU A 127 -16.49 -51.48 -8.91
C LEU A 127 -15.91 -50.07 -9.11
N LYS A 128 -16.51 -49.25 -9.99
CA LYS A 128 -16.09 -47.85 -10.18
C LYS A 128 -16.26 -47.02 -8.92
N THR A 129 -17.37 -47.19 -8.19
CA THR A 129 -17.57 -46.55 -6.88
C THR A 129 -16.49 -46.96 -5.89
N ASP A 130 -16.14 -48.24 -5.84
CA ASP A 130 -15.12 -48.75 -4.91
C ASP A 130 -13.73 -48.19 -5.24
N ILE A 131 -13.36 -48.14 -6.53
CA ILE A 131 -12.13 -47.49 -7.00
C ILE A 131 -12.11 -46.01 -6.61
N ALA A 132 -13.23 -45.31 -6.79
CA ALA A 132 -13.32 -43.89 -6.42
C ALA A 132 -13.15 -43.68 -4.91
N LEU A 133 -13.75 -44.53 -4.09
CA LEU A 133 -13.56 -44.52 -2.63
C LEU A 133 -12.11 -44.83 -2.23
N ASP A 134 -11.40 -45.69 -2.97
CA ASP A 134 -10.00 -46.02 -2.73
C ASP A 134 -9.06 -44.89 -3.15
N SER A 135 -9.45 -44.10 -4.15
CA SER A 135 -8.65 -43.00 -4.70
C SER A 135 -8.67 -41.70 -3.90
N LEU A 136 -9.56 -41.58 -2.90
CA LEU A 136 -9.69 -40.37 -2.09
C LEU A 136 -8.43 -40.10 -1.25
N THR A 137 -7.93 -38.87 -1.31
CA THR A 137 -6.77 -38.45 -0.51
C THR A 137 -7.11 -38.22 0.96
N LYS A 138 -8.33 -37.76 1.24
CA LYS A 138 -8.89 -37.56 2.59
C LYS A 138 -10.38 -37.89 2.61
N TRP A 139 -10.96 -38.02 3.79
CA TRP A 139 -12.40 -38.22 3.98
C TRP A 139 -13.05 -36.92 4.46
N ILE A 140 -14.33 -36.73 4.08
CA ILE A 140 -15.09 -35.55 4.47
C ILE A 140 -15.27 -35.52 5.99
N SER A 141 -15.07 -34.35 6.60
CA SER A 141 -15.34 -34.15 8.03
C SER A 141 -16.78 -33.67 8.22
N VAL A 142 -17.67 -34.60 8.57
CA VAL A 142 -19.07 -34.30 8.92
C VAL A 142 -19.42 -34.98 10.25
N THR A 143 -20.14 -34.29 11.11
CA THR A 143 -20.59 -34.81 12.42
C THR A 143 -21.84 -35.68 12.31
N CYS A 144 -22.66 -35.47 11.28
CA CYS A 144 -23.90 -36.19 11.03
C CYS A 144 -24.13 -36.31 9.51
N PRO A 145 -24.57 -37.46 8.99
CA PRO A 145 -24.93 -38.71 9.69
C PRO A 145 -23.75 -39.52 10.26
N SER A 146 -24.01 -40.41 11.23
CA SER A 146 -22.95 -41.17 11.92
C SER A 146 -22.10 -42.06 11.00
N HIS A 147 -22.66 -42.53 9.88
CA HIS A 147 -21.91 -43.33 8.90
C HIS A 147 -20.90 -42.50 8.10
N PHE A 148 -20.97 -41.17 8.14
CA PHE A 148 -19.97 -40.27 7.56
C PHE A 148 -18.80 -39.96 8.51
N LEU A 149 -18.81 -40.44 9.76
CA LEU A 149 -17.71 -40.17 10.70
C LEU A 149 -16.37 -40.74 10.23
N THR A 150 -16.39 -41.87 9.52
CA THR A 150 -15.18 -42.48 8.93
C THR A 150 -15.50 -43.12 7.59
N LEU A 151 -14.52 -43.10 6.68
CA LEU A 151 -14.61 -43.83 5.40
C LEU A 151 -14.94 -45.32 5.60
N LYS A 152 -14.41 -45.92 6.67
CA LYS A 152 -14.69 -47.33 7.02
C LYS A 152 -16.17 -47.55 7.35
N ALA A 153 -16.77 -46.67 8.16
CA ALA A 153 -18.19 -46.76 8.51
C ALA A 153 -19.09 -46.60 7.28
N TYR A 154 -18.75 -45.65 6.40
CA TYR A 154 -19.45 -45.43 5.14
C TYR A 154 -19.42 -46.70 4.26
N ARG A 155 -18.23 -47.30 4.08
CA ARG A 155 -18.07 -48.54 3.30
C ARG A 155 -18.88 -49.70 3.84
N VAL A 156 -18.91 -49.88 5.16
CA VAL A 156 -19.70 -50.95 5.80
C VAL A 156 -21.19 -50.76 5.47
N ARG A 157 -21.71 -49.53 5.61
CA ARG A 157 -23.11 -49.23 5.28
C ARG A 157 -23.42 -49.50 3.80
N LEU A 158 -22.55 -49.06 2.90
CA LEU A 158 -22.71 -49.28 1.45
C LEU A 158 -22.70 -50.78 1.10
N GLN A 159 -21.76 -51.54 1.64
CA GLN A 159 -21.68 -52.99 1.42
C GLN A 159 -22.88 -53.74 2.00
N ASP A 160 -23.36 -53.34 3.18
CA ASP A 160 -24.53 -53.94 3.82
C ASP A 160 -25.80 -53.70 2.99
N PHE A 161 -25.95 -52.50 2.43
CA PHE A 161 -27.04 -52.21 1.49
C PHE A 161 -26.94 -53.08 0.24
N ARG A 162 -25.77 -53.16 -0.40
CA ARG A 162 -25.54 -54.01 -1.59
C ARG A 162 -25.87 -55.48 -1.34
N LYS A 163 -25.52 -56.03 -0.17
CA LYS A 163 -25.81 -57.43 0.23
C LYS A 163 -27.30 -57.69 0.49
N LYS A 164 -28.01 -56.72 1.05
CA LYS A 164 -29.43 -56.83 1.39
C LYS A 164 -30.35 -56.56 0.20
N LEU A 165 -29.83 -55.92 -0.85
CA LEU A 165 -30.58 -55.56 -2.05
C LEU A 165 -31.21 -56.80 -2.70
N LYS A 166 -32.54 -56.81 -2.76
CA LYS A 166 -33.31 -57.81 -3.50
C LYS A 166 -34.41 -57.09 -4.29
N PRO A 167 -34.55 -57.34 -5.62
CA PRO A 167 -35.58 -56.68 -6.44
C PRO A 167 -37.01 -56.82 -5.89
N THR A 168 -37.27 -57.91 -5.15
CA THR A 168 -38.60 -58.23 -4.60
C THR A 168 -38.95 -57.52 -3.30
N ASN A 169 -37.97 -57.01 -2.53
CA ASN A 169 -38.19 -56.47 -1.19
C ASN A 169 -37.71 -55.02 -1.02
N THR A 170 -37.06 -54.44 -2.03
CA THR A 170 -36.56 -53.06 -1.97
C THR A 170 -37.38 -52.18 -2.90
N THR A 171 -38.01 -51.13 -2.36
CA THR A 171 -38.71 -50.15 -3.20
C THR A 171 -37.70 -49.28 -3.94
N ILE A 172 -38.07 -48.82 -5.13
CA ILE A 172 -37.19 -47.96 -5.94
C ILE A 172 -36.92 -46.64 -5.23
N LYS A 173 -37.95 -46.06 -4.60
CA LYS A 173 -37.83 -44.85 -3.80
C LYS A 173 -36.78 -45.02 -2.69
N ALA A 174 -36.87 -46.08 -1.89
CA ALA A 174 -35.90 -46.34 -0.83
C ALA A 174 -34.47 -46.59 -1.37
N ALA A 175 -34.34 -47.25 -2.52
CA ALA A 175 -33.04 -47.47 -3.14
C ALA A 175 -32.41 -46.17 -3.67
N VAL A 176 -33.20 -45.30 -4.30
CA VAL A 176 -32.73 -44.00 -4.78
C VAL A 176 -32.39 -43.08 -3.60
N GLU A 177 -33.26 -43.01 -2.59
CA GLU A 177 -33.04 -42.21 -1.37
C GLU A 177 -31.79 -42.64 -0.59
N PHE A 178 -31.48 -43.94 -0.55
CA PHE A 178 -30.27 -44.44 0.12
C PHE A 178 -29.00 -43.74 -0.37
N TYR A 179 -28.84 -43.63 -1.70
CA TYR A 179 -27.69 -42.98 -2.32
C TYR A 179 -27.85 -41.46 -2.38
N SER A 180 -29.05 -40.95 -2.65
CA SER A 180 -29.29 -39.50 -2.72
C SER A 180 -29.01 -38.81 -1.39
N ASN A 181 -29.40 -39.39 -0.26
CA ASN A 181 -29.09 -38.83 1.06
C ASN A 181 -27.57 -38.73 1.30
N ASP A 182 -26.79 -39.69 0.82
CA ASP A 182 -25.34 -39.66 0.95
C ASP A 182 -24.72 -38.63 0.00
N ASN A 183 -25.22 -38.54 -1.23
CA ASN A 183 -24.78 -37.53 -2.19
C ASN A 183 -25.10 -36.11 -1.71
N ASP A 184 -26.27 -35.89 -1.12
CA ASP A 184 -26.68 -34.59 -0.59
C ASP A 184 -25.72 -34.13 0.52
N VAL A 185 -25.33 -35.02 1.44
CA VAL A 185 -24.31 -34.71 2.46
C VAL A 185 -22.98 -34.28 1.85
N MET A 186 -22.55 -34.97 0.78
CA MET A 186 -21.30 -34.63 0.08
C MET A 186 -21.40 -33.30 -0.66
N ILE A 187 -22.53 -33.02 -1.32
CA ILE A 187 -22.78 -31.79 -2.07
C ILE A 187 -22.93 -30.60 -1.09
N ASP A 188 -23.67 -30.77 0.00
CA ASP A 188 -23.83 -29.75 1.04
C ASP A 188 -22.49 -29.40 1.69
N TRP A 189 -21.62 -30.40 1.92
CA TRP A 189 -20.27 -30.15 2.42
C TRP A 189 -19.45 -29.27 1.44
N VAL A 190 -19.56 -29.51 0.13
CA VAL A 190 -18.95 -28.61 -0.88
C VAL A 190 -19.59 -27.22 -0.80
N GLY A 191 -20.90 -27.13 -0.63
CA GLY A 191 -21.61 -25.87 -0.49
C GLY A 191 -21.20 -25.03 0.72
N LEU A 192 -20.98 -25.67 1.87
CA LEU A 192 -20.48 -25.01 3.08
C LEU A 192 -19.04 -24.51 2.89
N THR A 193 -18.20 -25.30 2.22
CA THR A 193 -16.85 -24.88 1.86
C THR A 193 -16.84 -23.61 0.99
N VAL A 194 -17.78 -23.50 0.04
CA VAL A 194 -17.96 -22.30 -0.78
C VAL A 194 -18.38 -21.11 0.08
N LYS A 195 -19.32 -21.30 1.00
CA LYS A 195 -19.84 -20.23 1.87
C LYS A 195 -18.76 -19.66 2.79
N ASP A 196 -17.90 -20.52 3.34
CA ASP A 196 -16.85 -20.11 4.27
C ASP A 196 -15.64 -19.47 3.57
N SER A 197 -15.61 -19.51 2.23
CA SER A 197 -14.59 -18.81 1.45
C SER A 197 -14.95 -17.31 1.33
N GLU A 198 -14.36 -16.47 2.19
CA GLU A 198 -14.49 -15.00 2.18
C GLU A 198 -13.78 -14.33 0.97
N SER A 199 -13.89 -14.91 -0.23
CA SER A 199 -13.28 -14.33 -1.44
C SER A 199 -14.28 -13.43 -2.16
N GLU A 200 -14.08 -12.11 -2.08
CA GLU A 200 -14.89 -11.12 -2.82
C GLU A 200 -14.88 -11.36 -4.34
N THR A 201 -13.85 -12.02 -4.88
CA THR A 201 -13.65 -12.15 -6.34
C THR A 201 -14.11 -13.48 -6.93
N THR A 202 -14.20 -14.57 -6.16
CA THR A 202 -14.49 -15.92 -6.71
C THR A 202 -15.83 -16.52 -6.29
N TRP A 203 -16.61 -15.83 -5.44
CA TRP A 203 -17.87 -16.37 -4.91
C TRP A 203 -18.91 -16.70 -5.99
N GLN A 204 -18.91 -15.97 -7.13
CA GLN A 204 -19.83 -16.23 -8.24
C GLN A 204 -19.54 -17.57 -8.91
N GLU A 205 -18.27 -17.82 -9.25
CA GLU A 205 -17.84 -19.09 -9.87
C GLU A 205 -18.07 -20.27 -8.93
N LEU A 206 -17.78 -20.08 -7.65
CA LEU A 206 -18.04 -21.08 -6.62
C LEU A 206 -19.54 -21.37 -6.44
N THR A 207 -20.37 -20.34 -6.51
CA THR A 207 -21.84 -20.48 -6.50
C THR A 207 -22.31 -21.21 -7.75
N ALA A 208 -21.78 -20.86 -8.94
CA ALA A 208 -22.07 -21.56 -10.18
C ALA A 208 -21.72 -23.05 -10.09
N TYR A 209 -20.56 -23.37 -9.51
CA TYR A 209 -20.09 -24.74 -9.30
C TYR A 209 -21.03 -25.54 -8.40
N HIS A 210 -21.45 -24.97 -7.26
CA HIS A 210 -22.42 -25.61 -6.38
C HIS A 210 -23.78 -25.80 -7.09
N MET A 211 -24.30 -24.79 -7.78
CA MET A 211 -25.55 -24.94 -8.54
C MET A 211 -25.45 -26.03 -9.61
N LEU A 212 -24.30 -26.18 -10.26
CA LEU A 212 -24.05 -27.25 -11.23
C LEU A 212 -24.06 -28.65 -10.59
N LEU A 213 -23.47 -28.79 -9.40
CA LEU A 213 -23.53 -30.04 -8.62
C LEU A 213 -24.98 -30.44 -8.28
N LEU A 214 -25.77 -29.48 -7.80
CA LEU A 214 -27.19 -29.69 -7.49
C LEU A 214 -27.98 -30.08 -8.74
N SER A 215 -27.76 -29.39 -9.86
CA SER A 215 -28.39 -29.72 -11.15
C SER A 215 -28.07 -31.16 -11.57
N LYS A 216 -26.80 -31.53 -11.52
CA LYS A 216 -26.32 -32.88 -11.86
C LYS A 216 -26.93 -33.95 -10.96
N GLU A 217 -27.07 -33.69 -9.67
CA GLU A 217 -27.73 -34.60 -8.73
C GLU A 217 -29.20 -34.82 -9.09
N GLN A 218 -29.95 -33.73 -9.34
CA GLN A 218 -31.34 -33.85 -9.77
C GLN A 218 -31.48 -34.58 -11.10
N ALA A 219 -30.58 -34.34 -12.08
CA ALA A 219 -30.53 -35.08 -13.34
C ALA A 219 -30.22 -36.58 -13.13
N GLY A 220 -29.36 -36.91 -12.15
CA GLY A 220 -29.08 -38.29 -11.75
C GLY A 220 -30.30 -38.99 -11.15
N ILE A 221 -31.13 -38.28 -10.36
CA ILE A 221 -32.40 -38.80 -9.83
C ILE A 221 -33.41 -38.95 -10.98
N GLU A 222 -33.54 -37.94 -11.84
CA GLU A 222 -34.37 -37.98 -13.06
C GLU A 222 -34.05 -39.21 -13.91
N ARG A 223 -32.75 -39.51 -14.12
CA ARG A 223 -32.30 -40.72 -14.80
C ARG A 223 -32.79 -41.99 -14.13
N ALA A 224 -32.59 -42.12 -12.82
CA ALA A 224 -32.96 -43.32 -12.07
C ALA A 224 -34.47 -43.59 -12.09
N VAL A 225 -35.25 -42.53 -11.86
CA VAL A 225 -36.72 -42.59 -11.87
C VAL A 225 -37.23 -42.83 -13.30
N GLY A 226 -36.77 -42.07 -14.30
CA GLY A 226 -37.19 -42.27 -15.70
C GLY A 226 -36.84 -43.65 -16.27
N SER A 227 -35.74 -44.27 -15.82
CA SER A 227 -35.38 -45.65 -16.19
C SER A 227 -36.46 -46.64 -15.74
N THR A 228 -37.11 -46.35 -14.61
CA THR A 228 -38.20 -47.14 -14.04
C THR A 228 -39.46 -47.05 -14.88
N PHE A 229 -39.78 -45.87 -15.44
CA PHE A 229 -40.94 -45.69 -16.32
C PHE A 229 -40.87 -46.66 -17.49
N PHE A 230 -39.75 -46.65 -18.22
CA PHE A 230 -39.60 -47.49 -19.40
C PHE A 230 -39.51 -48.98 -19.04
N ALA A 231 -38.85 -49.33 -17.94
CA ALA A 231 -38.75 -50.72 -17.49
C ALA A 231 -40.10 -51.32 -17.07
N ARG A 232 -40.99 -50.52 -16.47
CA ARG A 232 -42.33 -50.96 -16.00
C ARG A 232 -43.47 -50.64 -16.95
N GLY A 233 -43.26 -49.71 -17.89
CA GLY A 233 -44.24 -49.24 -18.87
C GLY A 233 -45.11 -48.06 -18.43
N SER A 234 -45.19 -47.76 -17.13
CA SER A 234 -45.97 -46.64 -16.58
C SER A 234 -45.46 -46.21 -15.20
N PHE A 235 -45.88 -45.03 -14.77
CA PHE A 235 -45.70 -44.54 -13.40
C PHE A 235 -47.02 -44.48 -12.63
N SER A 236 -46.93 -44.69 -11.32
CA SER A 236 -47.94 -44.19 -10.39
C SER A 236 -47.96 -42.65 -10.34
N VAL A 237 -49.05 -42.07 -9.84
CA VAL A 237 -49.18 -40.61 -9.71
C VAL A 237 -48.06 -40.01 -8.84
N GLU A 238 -47.67 -40.70 -7.77
CA GLU A 238 -46.58 -40.27 -6.88
C GLU A 238 -45.22 -40.28 -7.62
N GLU A 239 -44.92 -41.35 -8.37
CA GLU A 239 -43.67 -41.45 -9.13
C GLU A 239 -43.59 -40.41 -10.25
N LEU A 240 -44.71 -40.10 -10.92
CA LEU A 240 -44.76 -39.06 -11.94
C LEU A 240 -44.53 -37.66 -11.35
N LEU A 241 -45.15 -37.36 -10.20
CA LEU A 241 -44.93 -36.10 -9.50
C LEU A 241 -43.47 -35.96 -9.07
N TRP A 242 -42.92 -37.02 -8.47
CA TRP A 242 -41.52 -37.06 -8.07
C TRP A 242 -40.59 -36.85 -9.26
N TYR A 243 -40.78 -37.57 -10.36
CA TYR A 243 -40.01 -37.37 -11.59
C TYR A 243 -40.06 -35.92 -12.08
N THR A 244 -41.27 -35.34 -12.13
CA THR A 244 -41.49 -33.98 -12.65
C THR A 244 -40.79 -32.94 -11.79
N GLU A 245 -40.89 -33.07 -10.46
CA GLU A 245 -40.20 -32.20 -9.51
C GLU A 245 -38.68 -32.23 -9.73
N ARG A 246 -38.09 -33.42 -9.84
CA ARG A 246 -36.63 -33.57 -10.03
C ARG A 246 -36.17 -32.99 -11.36
N LYS A 247 -36.93 -33.20 -12.44
CA LYS A 247 -36.66 -32.60 -13.76
C LYS A 247 -36.64 -31.07 -13.67
N ILE A 248 -37.65 -30.47 -13.03
CA ILE A 248 -37.77 -29.00 -12.91
C ILE A 248 -36.62 -28.44 -12.07
N LEU A 249 -36.35 -29.03 -10.89
CA LEU A 249 -35.26 -28.60 -10.02
C LEU A 249 -33.91 -28.67 -10.74
N GLY A 250 -33.63 -29.76 -11.47
CA GLY A 250 -32.40 -29.92 -12.23
C GLY A 250 -32.20 -28.81 -13.27
N ALA A 251 -33.26 -28.47 -14.01
CA ALA A 251 -33.23 -27.38 -14.98
C ALA A 251 -33.04 -26.00 -14.31
N THR A 252 -33.74 -25.72 -13.22
CA THR A 252 -33.61 -24.45 -12.47
C THR A 252 -32.20 -24.26 -11.91
N TYR A 253 -31.59 -25.31 -11.36
CA TYR A 253 -30.22 -25.22 -10.88
C TYR A 253 -29.20 -25.00 -12.01
N LEU A 254 -29.39 -25.64 -13.17
CA LEU A 254 -28.53 -25.41 -14.34
C LEU A 254 -28.63 -23.96 -14.83
N GLU A 255 -29.86 -23.44 -14.92
CA GLU A 255 -30.11 -22.05 -15.31
C GLU A 255 -29.43 -21.07 -14.36
N ARG A 256 -29.54 -21.28 -13.04
CA ARG A 256 -28.84 -20.47 -12.04
C ARG A 256 -27.32 -20.54 -12.21
N SER A 257 -26.78 -21.73 -12.45
CA SER A 257 -25.35 -21.90 -12.70
C SER A 257 -24.88 -21.07 -13.91
N MET A 258 -25.65 -21.09 -15.01
CA MET A 258 -25.39 -20.27 -16.20
C MET A 258 -25.57 -18.76 -15.98
N GLN A 259 -26.28 -18.32 -14.94
CA GLN A 259 -26.38 -16.90 -14.59
C GLN A 259 -25.15 -16.41 -13.84
N TYR A 260 -24.55 -17.28 -13.01
CA TYR A 260 -23.34 -16.95 -12.25
C TYR A 260 -22.04 -17.16 -13.02
N SER A 261 -22.02 -18.06 -14.00
CA SER A 261 -20.81 -18.35 -14.80
C SER A 261 -21.13 -18.35 -16.31
N THR A 262 -20.45 -17.46 -17.03
CA THR A 262 -20.48 -17.43 -18.50
C THR A 262 -19.84 -18.67 -19.10
N PHE A 263 -18.82 -19.24 -18.47
CA PHE A 263 -18.19 -20.50 -18.89
C PHE A 263 -19.22 -21.62 -19.00
N VAL A 264 -20.05 -21.82 -17.96
CA VAL A 264 -21.08 -22.86 -17.96
C VAL A 264 -22.05 -22.66 -19.12
N ARG A 265 -22.51 -21.42 -19.37
CA ARG A 265 -23.42 -21.09 -20.46
C ARG A 265 -22.82 -21.44 -21.82
N THR A 266 -21.61 -20.95 -22.09
CA THR A 266 -20.93 -21.16 -23.37
C THR A 266 -20.78 -22.64 -23.67
N ILE A 267 -20.32 -23.44 -22.70
CA ILE A 267 -20.10 -24.87 -22.95
C ILE A 267 -21.41 -25.64 -23.14
N ILE A 268 -22.50 -25.26 -22.44
CA ILE A 268 -23.83 -25.86 -22.68
C ILE A 268 -24.33 -25.53 -24.10
N ASP A 269 -24.22 -24.27 -24.52
CA ASP A 269 -24.65 -23.83 -25.85
C ASP A 269 -23.86 -24.53 -26.96
N GLU A 270 -22.58 -24.79 -26.74
CA GLU A 270 -21.73 -25.49 -27.70
C GLU A 270 -21.95 -27.01 -27.73
N ARG A 271 -22.12 -27.66 -26.56
CA ARG A 271 -22.07 -29.14 -26.45
C ARG A 271 -23.42 -29.81 -26.29
N TYR A 272 -24.48 -29.09 -25.95
CA TYR A 272 -25.80 -29.67 -25.68
C TYR A 272 -26.91 -29.06 -26.54
N THR A 273 -26.89 -27.75 -26.74
CA THR A 273 -27.89 -27.06 -27.57
C THR A 273 -27.80 -27.54 -29.03
N ASN A 274 -28.95 -27.78 -29.67
CA ASN A 274 -29.08 -28.31 -31.04
C ASN A 274 -28.46 -29.69 -31.30
N THR A 275 -28.22 -30.50 -30.26
CA THR A 275 -27.70 -31.86 -30.42
C THR A 275 -28.81 -32.89 -30.65
N HIS A 276 -28.46 -34.01 -31.31
CA HIS A 276 -29.36 -35.16 -31.43
C HIS A 276 -29.77 -35.70 -30.04
N LEU A 277 -28.83 -35.71 -29.09
CA LEU A 277 -29.08 -36.14 -27.71
C LEU A 277 -30.19 -35.32 -27.03
N LEU A 278 -30.20 -33.99 -27.20
CA LEU A 278 -31.26 -33.13 -26.67
C LEU A 278 -32.62 -33.52 -27.27
N THR A 279 -32.69 -33.69 -28.59
CA THR A 279 -33.93 -34.08 -29.28
C THR A 279 -34.46 -35.43 -28.79
N GLU A 280 -33.60 -36.44 -28.65
CA GLU A 280 -34.01 -37.75 -28.12
C GLU A 280 -34.51 -37.66 -26.67
N LEU A 281 -33.80 -36.92 -25.81
CA LEU A 281 -34.19 -36.74 -24.41
C LEU A 281 -35.51 -36.00 -24.27
N VAL A 282 -35.78 -34.99 -25.11
CA VAL A 282 -37.07 -34.28 -25.13
C VAL A 282 -38.20 -35.25 -25.48
N ILE A 283 -38.04 -36.05 -26.55
CA ILE A 283 -39.05 -37.04 -26.95
C ILE A 283 -39.30 -38.06 -25.83
N MET A 284 -38.25 -38.56 -25.17
CA MET A 284 -38.39 -39.51 -24.08
C MET A 284 -39.04 -38.88 -22.84
N ARG A 285 -38.70 -37.63 -22.51
CA ARG A 285 -39.32 -36.85 -21.42
C ARG A 285 -40.81 -36.64 -21.66
N GLU A 286 -41.21 -36.29 -22.89
CA GLU A 286 -42.62 -36.13 -23.26
C GLU A 286 -43.41 -37.42 -23.07
N LYS A 287 -42.84 -38.58 -23.43
CA LYS A 287 -43.45 -39.89 -23.17
C LYS A 287 -43.67 -40.16 -21.68
N ILE A 288 -42.67 -39.83 -20.84
CA ILE A 288 -42.79 -39.99 -19.38
C ILE A 288 -43.88 -39.08 -18.83
N ILE A 289 -43.93 -37.81 -19.25
CA ILE A 289 -44.89 -36.82 -18.74
C ILE A 289 -46.32 -37.15 -19.18
N ALA A 290 -46.50 -37.62 -20.42
CA ALA A 290 -47.79 -38.08 -20.89
C ALA A 290 -48.32 -39.27 -20.08
N ASN A 291 -47.41 -40.07 -19.50
CA ASN A 291 -47.67 -41.25 -18.68
C ASN A 291 -48.73 -42.19 -19.29
N SER A 292 -48.81 -42.25 -20.62
CA SER A 292 -49.68 -43.19 -21.31
C SER A 292 -49.08 -44.59 -21.16
N SER A 293 -49.87 -45.56 -20.70
CA SER A 293 -49.42 -46.92 -20.46
C SER A 293 -48.71 -47.48 -21.70
N SER A 294 -47.39 -47.58 -21.60
CA SER A 294 -46.51 -48.11 -22.63
C SER A 294 -46.13 -49.55 -22.31
N LEU A 295 -45.72 -50.33 -23.31
CA LEU A 295 -45.25 -51.69 -23.07
C LEU A 295 -43.94 -51.64 -22.26
N ALA A 296 -43.91 -52.36 -21.13
CA ALA A 296 -42.71 -52.53 -20.31
C ALA A 296 -41.53 -53.02 -21.17
N SER A 297 -40.43 -52.28 -21.17
CA SER A 297 -39.25 -52.57 -21.97
C SER A 297 -37.97 -52.21 -21.22
N VAL A 298 -37.27 -53.24 -20.75
CA VAL A 298 -35.97 -53.10 -20.10
C VAL A 298 -34.95 -52.43 -21.03
N THR A 299 -34.99 -52.75 -22.33
CA THR A 299 -34.11 -52.14 -23.34
C THR A 299 -34.37 -50.65 -23.50
N ALA A 300 -35.63 -50.20 -23.46
CA ALA A 300 -35.95 -48.77 -23.47
C ALA A 300 -35.48 -48.07 -22.18
N GLY A 301 -35.55 -48.76 -21.04
CA GLY A 301 -34.98 -48.28 -19.77
C GLY A 301 -33.46 -48.11 -19.84
N ILE A 302 -32.76 -49.07 -20.45
CA ILE A 302 -31.30 -48.98 -20.70
C ILE A 302 -30.99 -47.81 -21.66
N LEU A 303 -31.77 -47.63 -22.73
CA LEU A 303 -31.58 -46.52 -23.67
C LEU A 303 -31.72 -45.16 -22.98
N TRP A 304 -32.79 -44.97 -22.19
CA TRP A 304 -32.98 -43.76 -21.38
C TRP A 304 -31.81 -43.55 -20.42
N PHE A 305 -31.40 -44.61 -19.72
CA PHE A 305 -30.26 -44.57 -18.80
C PHE A 305 -28.99 -44.09 -19.50
N ASN A 306 -28.69 -44.63 -20.69
CA ASN A 306 -27.50 -44.27 -21.45
C ASN A 306 -27.55 -42.83 -21.97
N ASN A 307 -28.68 -42.39 -22.52
CA ASN A 307 -28.83 -41.02 -23.01
C ASN A 307 -28.71 -39.99 -21.88
N MET A 308 -29.37 -40.24 -20.74
CA MET A 308 -29.20 -39.39 -19.57
C MET A 308 -27.77 -39.44 -19.00
N THR A 309 -27.08 -40.58 -19.12
CA THR A 309 -25.67 -40.67 -18.74
C THR A 309 -24.78 -39.81 -19.61
N GLN A 310 -25.02 -39.76 -20.93
CA GLN A 310 -24.31 -38.84 -21.82
C GLN A 310 -24.55 -37.37 -21.44
N TYR A 311 -25.79 -37.01 -21.14
CA TYR A 311 -26.12 -35.66 -20.66
C TYR A 311 -25.41 -35.32 -19.35
N ILE A 312 -25.43 -36.22 -18.37
CA ILE A 312 -24.74 -36.04 -17.09
C ILE A 312 -23.22 -35.97 -17.25
N ASN A 313 -22.65 -36.68 -18.23
CA ASN A 313 -21.22 -36.58 -18.55
C ASN A 313 -20.86 -35.20 -19.09
N ILE A 314 -21.71 -34.58 -19.93
CA ILE A 314 -21.51 -33.18 -20.35
C ILE A 314 -21.49 -32.25 -19.13
N LEU A 315 -22.44 -32.41 -18.20
CA LEU A 315 -22.46 -31.63 -16.96
C LEU A 315 -21.21 -31.88 -16.09
N LYS A 316 -20.72 -33.12 -16.07
CA LYS A 316 -19.47 -33.47 -15.38
C LYS A 316 -18.25 -32.80 -16.02
N ASP A 317 -18.15 -32.78 -17.34
CA ASP A 317 -17.04 -32.14 -18.04
C ASP A 317 -17.03 -30.62 -17.76
N ILE A 318 -18.21 -29.99 -17.73
CA ILE A 318 -18.36 -28.59 -17.34
C ILE A 318 -17.96 -28.39 -15.87
N GLN A 319 -18.36 -29.29 -14.98
CA GLN A 319 -17.98 -29.25 -13.57
C GLN A 319 -16.45 -29.31 -13.42
N ASP A 320 -15.79 -30.25 -14.08
CA ASP A 320 -14.35 -30.43 -14.00
C ASP A 320 -13.61 -29.21 -14.59
N GLY A 321 -14.10 -28.66 -15.71
CA GLY A 321 -13.54 -27.45 -16.32
C GLY A 321 -13.70 -26.21 -15.43
N LEU A 322 -14.89 -25.97 -14.87
CA LEU A 322 -15.15 -24.85 -13.99
C LEU A 322 -14.31 -24.93 -12.70
N ALA A 323 -14.16 -26.14 -12.13
CA ALA A 323 -13.27 -26.33 -11.00
C ALA A 323 -11.82 -25.94 -11.32
N GLN A 324 -11.34 -26.30 -12.51
CA GLN A 324 -9.98 -25.95 -12.94
C GLN A 324 -9.81 -24.44 -13.14
N GLU A 325 -10.80 -23.74 -13.69
CA GLU A 325 -10.79 -22.27 -13.79
C GLU A 325 -10.70 -21.62 -12.41
N ILE A 326 -11.53 -22.06 -11.46
CA ILE A 326 -11.52 -21.57 -10.08
C ILE A 326 -10.15 -21.81 -9.42
N ILE A 327 -9.60 -23.03 -9.56
CA ILE A 327 -8.29 -23.40 -8.99
C ILE A 327 -7.17 -22.54 -9.60
N SER A 328 -7.20 -22.29 -10.91
CA SER A 328 -6.23 -21.43 -11.60
C SER A 328 -6.35 -19.98 -11.14
N SER A 329 -7.56 -19.44 -11.10
CA SER A 329 -7.84 -18.09 -10.64
C SER A 329 -7.35 -17.88 -9.19
N LEU A 330 -7.65 -18.83 -8.29
CA LEU A 330 -7.13 -18.80 -6.91
C LEU A 330 -5.60 -18.88 -6.87
N ALA A 331 -4.97 -19.71 -7.71
CA ALA A 331 -3.51 -19.81 -7.76
C ALA A 331 -2.84 -18.50 -8.21
N ASP A 332 -3.43 -17.82 -9.20
CA ASP A 332 -2.95 -16.53 -9.69
C ASP A 332 -3.10 -15.42 -8.64
N HIS A 333 -4.24 -15.38 -7.93
CA HIS A 333 -4.46 -14.45 -6.82
C HIS A 333 -3.47 -14.69 -5.67
N ILE A 334 -3.26 -15.94 -5.26
CA ILE A 334 -2.27 -16.29 -4.22
C ILE A 334 -0.87 -15.84 -4.64
N THR A 335 -0.49 -16.07 -5.91
CA THR A 335 0.83 -15.67 -6.43
C THR A 335 0.98 -14.14 -6.45
N SER A 336 -0.10 -13.42 -6.79
CA SER A 336 -0.13 -11.95 -6.74
C SER A 336 0.08 -11.42 -5.31
N LEU A 337 -0.61 -12.00 -4.33
CA LEU A 337 -0.45 -11.65 -2.91
C LEU A 337 0.96 -11.97 -2.39
N GLN A 338 1.54 -13.11 -2.79
CA GLN A 338 2.93 -13.43 -2.46
C GLN A 338 3.93 -12.41 -3.02
N LYS A 339 3.70 -11.92 -4.25
CA LYS A 339 4.53 -10.84 -4.82
C LYS A 339 4.39 -9.53 -4.04
N SER A 340 3.17 -9.18 -3.61
CA SER A 340 2.95 -7.99 -2.77
C SER A 340 3.67 -8.10 -1.42
N LEU A 341 3.60 -9.26 -0.76
CA LEU A 341 4.36 -9.55 0.46
C LEU A 341 5.88 -9.38 0.27
N ILE A 342 6.45 -9.91 -0.83
CA ILE A 342 7.87 -9.74 -1.15
C ILE A 342 8.22 -8.26 -1.34
N PHE A 343 7.38 -7.50 -2.05
CA PHE A 343 7.58 -6.07 -2.25
C PHE A 343 7.58 -5.29 -0.94
N ASN A 344 6.62 -5.56 -0.04
CA ASN A 344 6.53 -4.94 1.29
C ASN A 344 7.77 -5.26 2.16
N VAL A 345 8.31 -6.48 2.07
CA VAL A 345 9.56 -6.84 2.78
C VAL A 345 10.75 -6.08 2.20
N ILE A 346 10.86 -5.96 0.88
CA ILE A 346 11.92 -5.18 0.22
C ILE A 346 11.84 -3.70 0.61
N GLU A 347 10.63 -3.13 0.70
CA GLU A 347 10.42 -1.76 1.16
C GLU A 347 10.95 -1.56 2.58
N ILE A 348 10.63 -2.47 3.52
CA ILE A 348 11.15 -2.44 4.89
C ILE A 348 12.68 -2.48 4.91
N ILE A 349 13.29 -3.39 4.13
CA ILE A 349 14.76 -3.50 4.03
C ILE A 349 15.35 -2.19 3.48
N GLY A 350 14.73 -1.62 2.46
CA GLY A 350 15.12 -0.34 1.88
C GLY A 350 15.08 0.80 2.91
N VAL A 351 13.98 0.92 3.65
CA VAL A 351 13.81 1.91 4.72
C VAL A 351 14.86 1.71 5.83
N MET A 352 15.16 0.46 6.20
CA MET A 352 16.16 0.12 7.20
C MET A 352 17.59 0.46 6.78
N ILE A 353 17.92 0.38 5.48
CA ILE A 353 19.25 0.77 4.95
C ILE A 353 19.34 2.28 4.74
N MET A 354 18.27 2.90 4.24
CA MET A 354 18.25 4.34 3.93
C MET A 354 18.19 5.22 5.19
N SER A 355 17.52 4.77 6.25
CA SER A 355 17.42 5.50 7.52
C SER A 355 18.79 5.87 8.12
N PRO A 356 19.73 4.91 8.35
CA PRO A 356 21.07 5.22 8.84
C PRO A 356 21.84 6.17 7.91
N PHE A 357 21.68 6.01 6.60
CA PHE A 357 22.34 6.86 5.61
C PHE A 357 21.83 8.31 5.66
N ILE A 358 20.51 8.51 5.74
CA ILE A 358 19.88 9.82 5.87
C ILE A 358 20.32 10.47 7.20
N ILE A 359 20.27 9.73 8.31
CA ILE A 359 20.72 10.22 9.62
C ILE A 359 22.20 10.65 9.55
N TYR A 360 23.07 9.85 8.93
CA TYR A 360 24.48 10.16 8.75
C TYR A 360 24.69 11.42 7.89
N LEU A 361 23.98 11.54 6.75
CA LEU A 361 24.07 12.69 5.86
C LEU A 361 23.63 13.97 6.56
N VAL A 362 22.49 13.92 7.25
CA VAL A 362 21.93 15.04 8.02
C VAL A 362 22.86 15.44 9.16
N TYR A 363 23.44 14.47 9.87
CA TYR A 363 24.46 14.71 10.89
C TYR A 363 25.66 15.47 10.30
N ARG A 364 26.19 15.00 9.16
CA ARG A 364 27.34 15.63 8.48
C ARG A 364 27.03 17.04 8.00
N LEU A 365 25.87 17.25 7.40
CA LEU A 365 25.42 18.57 6.93
C LEU A 365 25.26 19.55 8.08
N THR A 366 24.60 19.13 9.17
CA THR A 366 24.38 19.98 10.35
C THR A 366 25.70 20.36 11.00
N LYS A 367 26.65 19.43 11.13
CA LYS A 367 27.99 19.71 11.66
C LYS A 367 28.77 20.71 10.80
N LYS A 368 28.69 20.59 9.46
CA LYS A 368 29.30 21.56 8.54
C LYS A 368 28.67 22.95 8.67
N LEU A 369 27.35 23.03 8.68
CA LEU A 369 26.60 24.28 8.88
C LEU A 369 26.99 24.96 10.19
N GLN A 370 27.11 24.21 11.28
CA GLN A 370 27.57 24.74 12.56
C GLN A 370 29.00 25.30 12.47
N SER A 371 29.94 24.55 11.88
CA SER A 371 31.32 25.02 11.72
C SER A 371 31.43 26.27 10.84
N PHE A 372 30.59 26.35 9.80
CA PHE A 372 30.52 27.51 8.92
C PHE A 372 29.92 28.72 9.64
N ALA A 373 28.84 28.53 10.41
CA ALA A 373 28.24 29.59 11.23
C ALA A 373 29.23 30.12 12.28
N THR A 374 30.01 29.24 12.92
CA THR A 374 31.07 29.69 13.84
C THR A 374 32.18 30.45 13.12
N SER A 375 32.62 29.99 11.95
CA SER A 375 33.69 30.64 11.19
C SER A 375 33.24 32.01 10.65
N LEU A 376 31.98 32.12 10.21
CA LEU A 376 31.36 33.40 9.87
C LEU A 376 31.36 34.34 11.06
N LYS A 377 30.89 33.89 12.24
CA LYS A 377 30.88 34.71 13.45
C LYS A 377 32.28 35.24 13.81
N HIS A 378 33.30 34.40 13.71
CA HIS A 378 34.69 34.83 13.91
C HIS A 378 35.11 35.88 12.89
N LYS A 379 34.90 35.64 11.58
CA LYS A 379 35.24 36.62 10.54
C LYS A 379 34.49 37.94 10.70
N THR A 380 33.22 37.92 11.09
CA THR A 380 32.45 39.14 11.35
C THR A 380 32.99 39.89 12.57
N ALA A 381 33.41 39.17 13.61
CA ALA A 381 34.05 39.78 14.77
C ALA A 381 35.42 40.39 14.41
N ASP A 382 36.24 39.67 13.65
CA ASP A 382 37.55 40.15 13.19
C ASP A 382 37.42 41.38 12.28
N LEU A 383 36.45 41.35 11.36
CA LEU A 383 36.11 42.51 10.52
C LEU A 383 35.69 43.71 11.36
N GLU A 384 34.89 43.52 12.41
CA GLU A 384 34.46 44.62 13.27
C GLU A 384 35.64 45.20 14.09
N ILE A 385 36.60 44.36 14.49
CA ILE A 385 37.83 44.81 15.16
C ILE A 385 38.69 45.63 14.20
N GLU A 386 38.95 45.12 13.00
CA GLU A 386 39.74 45.85 11.98
C GLU A 386 39.05 47.14 11.55
N ARG A 387 37.72 47.13 11.41
CA ARG A 387 36.92 48.33 11.13
C ARG A 387 37.14 49.39 12.22
N LYS A 388 37.04 49.02 13.50
CA LYS A 388 37.29 49.94 14.63
C LYS A 388 38.72 50.45 14.67
N ARG A 389 39.70 49.60 14.36
CA ARG A 389 41.11 50.01 14.31
C ARG A 389 41.36 51.02 13.19
N SER A 390 40.80 50.76 12.01
CA SER A 390 40.86 51.70 10.88
C SER A 390 40.18 53.03 11.21
N GLU A 391 39.04 53.00 11.90
CA GLU A 391 38.34 54.21 12.39
C GLU A 391 39.21 55.02 13.35
N GLN A 392 39.81 54.35 14.34
CA GLN A 392 40.68 55.00 15.33
C GLN A 392 41.90 55.66 14.68
N LEU A 393 42.55 54.97 13.75
CA LEU A 393 43.69 55.53 13.02
C LEU A 393 43.29 56.75 12.19
N LEU A 394 42.12 56.72 11.53
CA LEU A 394 41.62 57.85 10.77
C LEU A 394 41.36 59.07 11.67
N TYR A 395 40.84 58.86 12.89
CA TYR A 395 40.64 59.93 13.87
C TYR A 395 41.95 60.49 14.45
N GLN A 396 43.06 59.74 14.41
CA GLN A 396 44.37 60.24 14.81
C GLN A 396 45.04 61.11 13.74
N MET A 397 44.66 60.95 12.47
CA MET A 397 45.27 61.69 11.35
C MET A 397 44.45 62.91 10.90
N LEU A 398 43.16 62.97 11.22
CA LEU A 398 42.25 64.01 10.74
C LEU A 398 41.26 64.42 11.85
N PRO A 399 40.75 65.67 11.81
CA PRO A 399 39.67 66.09 12.70
C PRO A 399 38.46 65.16 12.57
N ILE A 400 37.82 64.85 13.70
CA ILE A 400 36.73 63.87 13.80
C ILE A 400 35.62 64.10 12.77
N GLU A 401 35.26 65.37 12.51
CA GLU A 401 34.20 65.72 11.56
C GLU A 401 34.59 65.45 10.10
N ILE A 402 35.85 65.71 9.73
CA ILE A 402 36.36 65.43 8.39
C ILE A 402 36.50 63.91 8.19
N ALA A 403 37.01 63.19 9.20
CA ALA A 403 37.10 61.73 9.19
C ALA A 403 35.72 61.05 9.03
N LYS A 404 34.69 61.51 9.78
CA LYS A 404 33.30 60.99 9.65
C LYS A 404 32.71 61.26 8.26
N ARG A 405 32.98 62.42 7.66
CA ARG A 405 32.51 62.76 6.30
C ARG A 405 33.23 61.92 5.23
N MET A 406 34.54 61.71 5.38
CA MET A 406 35.34 60.81 4.54
C MET A 406 34.84 59.37 4.58
N MET A 407 34.58 58.82 5.77
CA MET A 407 34.07 57.45 5.91
C MET A 407 32.69 57.23 5.27
N LYS A 408 31.91 58.30 5.11
CA LYS A 408 30.59 58.28 4.45
C LYS A 408 30.67 58.57 2.95
N ASN A 409 31.86 58.67 2.37
CA ASN A 409 32.10 59.06 0.96
C ASN A 409 31.42 60.39 0.57
N LEU A 410 31.30 61.33 1.50
CA LEU A 410 30.75 62.66 1.22
C LEU A 410 31.86 63.58 0.66
N SER A 411 31.51 64.48 -0.27
CA SER A 411 32.46 65.45 -0.81
C SER A 411 32.92 66.41 0.28
N ILE A 412 34.24 66.57 0.42
CA ILE A 412 34.85 67.50 1.37
C ILE A 412 35.10 68.80 0.62
N HIS A 413 34.33 69.84 0.93
CA HIS A 413 34.54 71.17 0.38
C HIS A 413 35.47 71.96 1.29
N PRO A 414 36.35 72.84 0.74
CA PRO A 414 37.15 73.75 1.54
C PRO A 414 36.26 74.56 2.48
N GLU A 415 36.53 74.50 3.78
CA GLU A 415 35.80 75.27 4.79
C GLU A 415 36.53 76.60 5.03
N HIS A 416 35.77 77.69 5.02
CA HIS A 416 36.25 78.99 5.47
C HIS A 416 35.92 79.14 6.95
N TYR A 417 36.90 79.53 7.75
CA TYR A 417 36.72 79.79 9.18
C TYR A 417 36.83 81.29 9.42
N ASP A 418 35.76 81.90 9.94
CA ASP A 418 35.66 83.36 10.16
C ASP A 418 36.68 83.87 11.21
N SER A 419 37.12 83.00 12.11
CA SER A 419 38.11 83.32 13.15
C SER A 419 38.97 82.09 13.45
N VAL A 420 40.27 82.20 13.18
CA VAL A 420 41.25 81.17 13.50
C VAL A 420 42.41 81.82 14.22
N THR A 421 42.85 81.21 15.31
CA THR A 421 44.10 81.58 15.98
C THR A 421 45.15 80.56 15.61
N ILE A 422 46.15 80.97 14.84
CA ILE A 422 47.25 80.10 14.44
C ILE A 422 48.44 80.37 15.36
N TYR A 423 48.97 79.33 15.99
CA TYR A 423 50.16 79.40 16.82
C TYR A 423 51.37 78.88 16.03
N PHE A 424 52.34 79.75 15.77
CA PHE A 424 53.62 79.38 15.17
C PHE A 424 54.71 79.37 16.23
N SER A 425 55.48 78.28 16.30
CA SER A 425 56.65 78.15 17.17
C SER A 425 57.84 77.60 16.38
N ASP A 426 59.00 78.27 16.47
CA ASP A 426 60.29 77.77 15.95
C ASP A 426 61.29 77.63 17.10
N ILE A 427 62.22 76.70 16.96
CA ILE A 427 63.33 76.51 17.90
C ILE A 427 64.44 77.48 17.52
N VAL A 428 64.65 78.50 18.36
CA VAL A 428 65.70 79.50 18.16
C VAL A 428 67.07 78.82 18.25
N GLY A 429 67.92 79.06 17.24
CA GLY A 429 69.27 78.49 17.20
C GLY A 429 69.33 77.00 16.81
N PHE A 430 68.25 76.43 16.26
CA PHE A 430 68.19 75.01 15.88
C PHE A 430 69.37 74.55 15.01
N THR A 431 69.79 75.36 14.03
CA THR A 431 70.95 75.06 13.16
C THR A 431 72.24 74.91 13.96
N THR A 432 72.44 75.75 14.98
CA THR A 432 73.61 75.71 15.87
C THR A 432 73.57 74.45 16.75
N ILE A 433 72.40 74.11 17.31
CA ILE A 433 72.19 72.89 18.10
C ILE A 433 72.48 71.63 17.26
N CYS A 434 72.01 71.60 16.01
CA CYS A 434 72.30 70.51 15.07
C CYS A 434 73.77 70.42 14.67
N SER A 435 74.50 71.54 14.63
CA SER A 435 75.93 71.55 14.30
C SER A 435 76.84 71.11 15.45
N MET A 436 76.36 71.21 16.69
CA MET A 436 77.13 70.89 17.91
C MET A 436 76.73 69.55 18.55
N SER A 437 75.68 68.89 18.06
CA SER A 437 75.13 67.65 18.62
C SER A 437 75.12 66.53 17.57
N SER A 438 75.13 65.27 17.99
CA SER A 438 74.98 64.16 17.03
C SER A 438 73.54 64.09 16.48
N PRO A 439 73.34 63.59 15.25
CA PRO A 439 71.99 63.43 14.68
C PRO A 439 71.02 62.65 15.58
N MET A 440 71.53 61.66 16.31
CA MET A 440 70.71 60.85 17.22
C MET A 440 70.25 61.65 18.45
N GLU A 441 71.10 62.50 19.00
CA GLU A 441 70.76 63.39 20.12
C GLU A 441 69.75 64.46 19.68
N VAL A 442 69.88 64.99 18.45
CA VAL A 442 68.91 65.95 17.89
C VAL A 442 67.54 65.29 17.70
N ILE A 443 67.50 64.11 17.10
CA ILE A 443 66.24 63.37 16.92
C ILE A 443 65.62 63.03 18.27
N HIS A 444 66.42 62.59 19.24
CA HIS A 444 65.93 62.26 20.57
C HIS A 444 65.35 63.49 21.29
N MET A 445 66.04 64.63 21.23
CA MET A 445 65.56 65.91 21.76
C MET A 445 64.25 66.34 21.10
N LEU A 446 64.18 66.31 19.77
CA LEU A 446 62.96 66.65 19.03
C LEU A 446 61.80 65.72 19.38
N ASN A 447 62.06 64.41 19.47
CA ASN A 447 61.04 63.44 19.81
C ASN A 447 60.49 63.70 21.22
N ILE A 448 61.35 63.97 22.21
CA ILE A 448 60.92 64.35 23.57
C ILE A 448 60.11 65.64 23.53
N LEU A 449 60.59 66.66 22.83
CA LEU A 449 59.90 67.95 22.73
C LEU A 449 58.51 67.79 22.11
N TYR A 450 58.39 67.06 21.00
CA TYR A 450 57.12 66.84 20.34
C TYR A 450 56.16 65.98 21.17
N ILE A 451 56.66 64.95 21.86
CA ILE A 451 55.83 64.17 22.80
C ILE A 451 55.32 65.06 23.94
N MET A 452 56.20 65.88 24.54
CA MET A 452 55.79 66.80 25.61
C MET A 452 54.78 67.85 25.15
N ILE A 453 54.91 68.33 23.91
CA ILE A 453 53.94 69.25 23.31
C ILE A 453 52.62 68.51 23.06
N ASP A 454 52.65 67.34 22.43
CA ASP A 454 51.46 66.56 22.09
C ASP A 454 50.68 66.16 23.36
N ASP A 455 51.37 65.70 24.42
CA ASP A 455 50.78 65.38 25.73
C ASP A 455 50.09 66.60 26.38
N ARG A 456 50.62 67.80 26.16
CA ARG A 456 50.01 69.04 26.67
C ARG A 456 48.86 69.50 25.80
N LEU A 457 48.94 69.30 24.48
CA LEU A 457 47.88 69.63 23.53
C LEU A 457 46.66 68.72 23.74
N GLU A 458 46.81 67.45 24.13
CA GLU A 458 45.67 66.57 24.45
C GLU A 458 44.73 67.12 25.55
N LEU A 459 45.23 68.01 26.43
CA LEU A 459 44.44 68.66 27.49
C LEU A 459 43.64 69.89 27.00
N PHE A 460 43.86 70.33 25.76
CA PHE A 460 43.20 71.47 25.14
C PHE A 460 42.54 71.05 23.82
N ASP A 461 41.39 71.62 23.46
CA ASP A 461 40.71 71.31 22.19
C ASP A 461 41.35 72.06 21.01
N VAL A 462 42.57 71.68 20.67
CA VAL A 462 43.41 72.33 19.65
C VAL A 462 43.91 71.32 18.62
N TYR A 463 43.82 71.68 17.34
CA TYR A 463 44.23 70.78 16.25
C TYR A 463 45.66 71.07 15.80
N LYS A 464 46.51 70.03 15.82
CA LYS A 464 47.88 70.09 15.30
C LYS A 464 47.87 69.97 13.77
N VAL A 465 48.42 70.96 13.09
CA VAL A 465 48.60 70.95 11.63
C VAL A 465 49.99 70.38 11.30
N GLU A 466 50.10 69.56 10.24
CA GLU A 466 51.38 68.96 9.83
C GLU A 466 52.46 70.02 9.55
N THR A 467 53.64 69.83 10.14
CA THR A 467 54.79 70.72 10.01
C THR A 467 55.61 70.40 8.76
N ILE A 468 55.93 71.41 7.96
CA ILE A 468 56.96 71.30 6.91
C ILE A 468 58.32 71.58 7.56
N GLY A 469 59.28 70.67 7.41
CA GLY A 469 60.66 70.91 7.84
C GLY A 469 61.23 72.19 7.21
N LYS A 470 62.05 72.93 7.98
CA LYS A 470 62.54 74.30 7.70
C LYS A 470 62.72 74.60 6.20
N ILE A 471 61.76 75.35 5.64
CA ILE A 471 61.81 75.92 4.29
C ILE A 471 62.66 77.19 4.35
N ASN A 472 63.85 77.19 3.72
CA ASN A 472 64.56 78.43 3.44
C ASN A 472 63.88 79.15 2.27
N GLN A 473 63.35 80.34 2.51
CA GLN A 473 62.66 81.17 1.52
C GLN A 473 63.62 81.72 0.45
N SER A 474 63.39 81.31 -0.80
CA SER A 474 63.65 82.08 -2.02
C SER A 474 62.76 81.52 -3.14
N GLY A 475 61.69 82.25 -3.48
CA GLY A 475 60.96 82.11 -4.74
C GLY A 475 59.93 80.98 -4.86
N TYR A 476 58.65 81.37 -4.83
CA TYR A 476 57.47 80.71 -5.44
C TYR A 476 57.27 79.20 -5.19
N LEU A 477 56.30 78.88 -4.32
CA LEU A 477 55.57 77.62 -4.40
C LEU A 477 54.13 77.92 -4.86
N GLU A 478 53.87 77.56 -6.12
CA GLU A 478 52.55 77.25 -6.64
C GLU A 478 51.84 76.26 -5.70
N SER A 479 50.62 76.56 -5.29
CA SER A 479 49.72 75.57 -4.71
C SER A 479 49.20 74.67 -5.84
N LYS A 480 49.75 73.47 -5.96
CA LYS A 480 49.19 72.40 -6.79
C LYS A 480 48.58 71.36 -5.85
N TYR A 481 47.28 71.45 -5.61
CA TYR A 481 46.49 70.34 -5.11
C TYR A 481 45.80 69.67 -6.30
N ARG A 482 45.82 68.33 -6.32
CA ARG A 482 45.03 67.48 -7.20
C ARG A 482 44.07 66.67 -6.36
#